data_AF-A0A0F9C599-F1
#
_entry.id   AF-A0A0F9C599-F1
#
_cell.length_a   1.000
_cell.length_b   1.000
_cell.length_c   1.000
_cell.angle_alpha   90.00
_cell.angle_beta   90.00
_cell.angle_gamma   90.00
#
_symmetry.space_group_name_H-M   'P 1'
#
loop_
_entity.id
_entity.type
_entity.pdbx_description
1 polymer ?
#
loop_
_entity_poly.entity_id
_entity_poly.type
_entity_poly.pdbx_seq_one_letter_code
_entity_poly.pdbx_strand_id
1 'polypeptide(L)'
;MRSLLTKREVAELMERTPRWVGMNALRFETDVSDRKSRNGRAPLLYHLSSLPPEAQREWARRQTEKVVEIVPAAVAAPGQLALALTAPAGPNLAPADREEAERRFRVIEPLVAPERHRALWLQCGERKGALIALLAGQHQTKPRTIYNWLKAWNSGGLPALVSKDRADKGRPRAFNDAALDFILAAALPP
;
A
#
# COMPACT_ATOMS: atom_id res chain seq x y z
N MET A 1 -22.94 0.00 -11.25
CA MET A 1 -22.62 0.81 -10.06
C MET A 1 -22.76 -0.08 -8.83
N ARG A 2 -21.77 -0.07 -7.92
CA ARG A 2 -21.85 -0.87 -6.68
C ARG A 2 -22.83 -0.22 -5.71
N SER A 3 -23.93 -0.89 -5.38
CA SER A 3 -25.02 -0.38 -4.52
C SER A 3 -24.98 -0.89 -3.08
N LEU A 4 -24.11 -1.86 -2.78
CA LEU A 4 -23.96 -2.50 -1.48
C LEU A 4 -22.66 -2.06 -0.78
N LEU A 5 -22.83 -1.47 0.40
CA LEU A 5 -21.78 -0.91 1.25
C LEU A 5 -21.53 -1.78 2.47
N THR A 6 -20.30 -1.83 2.93
CA THR A 6 -19.95 -2.50 4.19
C THR A 6 -20.27 -1.60 5.38
N LYS A 7 -20.44 -2.21 6.55
CA LYS A 7 -20.65 -1.52 7.83
C LYS A 7 -19.61 -0.42 8.13
N ARG A 8 -18.37 -0.56 7.66
CA ARG A 8 -17.31 0.44 7.82
C ARG A 8 -17.47 1.61 6.87
N GLU A 9 -17.74 1.33 5.59
CA GLU A 9 -17.99 2.37 4.59
C GLU A 9 -19.19 3.24 4.97
N VAL A 10 -20.27 2.64 5.48
CA VAL A 10 -21.43 3.39 6.00
C VAL A 10 -21.08 4.24 7.21
N ALA A 11 -20.27 3.71 8.13
CA ALA A 11 -19.86 4.43 9.33
C ALA A 11 -19.04 5.68 8.98
N GLU A 12 -18.14 5.56 7.99
CA GLU A 12 -17.36 6.69 7.47
C GLU A 12 -18.23 7.72 6.75
N LEU A 13 -19.20 7.30 5.93
CA LEU A 13 -20.10 8.21 5.21
C LEU A 13 -21.03 9.00 6.14
N MET A 14 -21.36 8.42 7.29
CA MET A 14 -22.26 9.04 8.27
C MET A 14 -21.53 9.73 9.42
N GLU A 15 -20.19 9.71 9.45
CA GLU A 15 -19.38 10.17 10.57
C GLU A 15 -19.84 9.56 11.92
N ARG A 16 -20.17 8.26 11.90
CA ARG A 16 -20.63 7.49 13.06
C ARG A 16 -19.71 6.32 13.35
N THR A 17 -19.84 5.76 14.54
CA THR A 17 -19.10 4.55 14.88
C THR A 17 -19.70 3.34 14.15
N PRO A 18 -18.87 2.35 13.75
CA PRO A 18 -19.39 1.09 13.21
C PRO A 18 -20.37 0.42 14.18
N ARG A 19 -20.15 0.52 15.49
CA ARG A 19 -21.07 -0.02 16.50
C ARG A 19 -22.46 0.61 16.37
N TRP A 20 -22.55 1.93 16.20
CA TRP A 20 -23.80 2.65 16.01
C TRP A 20 -24.55 2.20 14.74
N VAL A 21 -23.85 2.02 13.62
CA VAL A 21 -24.44 1.51 12.37
C VAL A 21 -25.02 0.11 12.57
N GLY A 22 -24.33 -0.75 13.31
CA GLY A 22 -24.84 -2.08 13.64
C GLY A 22 -26.04 -2.07 14.59
N MET A 23 -26.08 -1.14 15.55
CA MET A 23 -27.23 -0.98 16.45
C MET A 23 -28.45 -0.42 15.73
N ASN A 24 -28.24 0.39 14.69
CA ASN A 24 -29.30 0.98 13.87
C ASN A 24 -29.53 0.21 12.57
N ALA A 25 -29.07 -1.05 12.46
CA ALA A 25 -29.19 -1.83 11.23
C ALA A 25 -30.65 -2.02 10.78
N LEU A 26 -31.60 -2.03 11.73
CA LEU A 26 -33.04 -2.10 11.44
C LEU A 26 -33.60 -0.87 10.71
N ARG A 27 -32.86 0.26 10.67
CA ARG A 27 -33.27 1.49 9.97
C ARG A 27 -32.86 1.49 8.50
N PHE A 28 -32.08 0.51 8.07
CA PHE A 28 -31.50 0.44 6.74
C PHE A 28 -31.87 -0.89 6.09
N GLU A 29 -31.95 -0.91 4.77
CA GLU A 29 -32.07 -2.17 4.05
C GLU A 29 -30.70 -2.84 4.05
N THR A 30 -30.66 -4.07 4.54
CA THR A 30 -29.43 -4.84 4.65
C THR A 30 -29.54 -6.18 3.93
N ASP A 31 -28.44 -6.58 3.31
CA ASP A 31 -28.27 -7.89 2.68
C ASP A 31 -27.13 -8.65 3.36
N VAL A 32 -27.09 -9.97 3.19
CA VAL A 32 -26.07 -10.84 3.76
C VAL A 32 -24.99 -11.09 2.71
N SER A 33 -23.73 -10.77 3.04
CA SER A 33 -22.61 -11.08 2.17
C SER A 33 -22.42 -12.58 2.02
N ASP A 34 -22.32 -13.06 0.77
CA ASP A 34 -21.96 -14.44 0.45
C ASP A 34 -20.55 -14.82 0.96
N ARG A 35 -19.67 -13.82 1.14
CA ARG A 35 -18.33 -14.04 1.71
C ARG A 35 -18.38 -14.20 3.23
N LYS A 36 -17.85 -15.31 3.74
CA LYS A 36 -17.66 -15.53 5.18
C LYS A 36 -16.60 -14.59 5.74
N SER A 37 -16.91 -13.93 6.86
CA SER A 37 -15.93 -13.17 7.64
C SER A 37 -14.94 -14.10 8.34
N ARG A 38 -13.84 -13.53 8.86
CA ARG A 38 -12.84 -14.22 9.69
C ARG A 38 -13.44 -14.96 10.90
N ASN A 39 -14.61 -14.51 11.36
CA ASN A 39 -15.36 -15.11 12.47
C ASN A 39 -16.42 -16.13 12.00
N GLY A 40 -16.36 -16.60 10.75
CA GLY A 40 -17.30 -17.57 10.17
C GLY A 40 -18.71 -17.04 9.86
N ARG A 41 -19.07 -15.86 10.36
CA ARG A 41 -20.35 -15.20 10.10
C ARG A 41 -20.29 -14.35 8.83
N ALA A 42 -21.34 -14.41 8.02
CA ALA A 42 -21.50 -13.52 6.87
C ALA A 42 -21.72 -12.06 7.36
N PRO A 43 -20.92 -11.08 6.90
CA PRO A 43 -21.12 -9.69 7.28
C PRO A 43 -22.36 -9.11 6.60
N LEU A 44 -23.06 -8.21 7.30
CA LEU A 44 -24.17 -7.44 6.73
C LEU A 44 -23.63 -6.37 5.77
N LEU A 45 -24.25 -6.28 4.60
CA LEU A 45 -24.10 -5.24 3.60
C LEU A 45 -25.31 -4.31 3.69
N TYR A 46 -25.12 -3.03 3.42
CA TYR A 46 -26.14 -1.99 3.54
C TYR A 46 -26.40 -1.39 2.16
N HIS A 47 -27.67 -1.24 1.79
CA HIS A 47 -28.05 -0.61 0.53
C HIS A 47 -27.86 0.90 0.58
N LEU A 48 -27.17 1.45 -0.41
CA LEU A 48 -26.95 2.89 -0.57
C LEU A 48 -28.27 3.69 -0.61
N SER A 49 -29.30 3.16 -1.27
CA SER A 49 -30.63 3.78 -1.39
C SER A 49 -31.33 3.99 -0.04
N SER A 50 -31.05 3.14 0.93
CA SER A 50 -31.65 3.21 2.27
C SER A 50 -30.93 4.18 3.21
N LEU A 51 -29.75 4.67 2.84
CA LEU A 51 -28.99 5.63 3.64
C LEU A 51 -29.56 7.05 3.51
N PRO A 52 -29.31 7.94 4.48
CA PRO A 52 -29.71 9.33 4.39
C PRO A 52 -29.17 10.00 3.11
N PRO A 53 -29.90 10.98 2.54
CA PRO A 53 -29.53 11.61 1.27
C PRO A 53 -28.17 12.31 1.32
N GLU A 54 -27.74 12.77 2.50
CA GLU A 54 -26.40 13.33 2.73
C GLU A 54 -25.30 12.29 2.49
N ALA A 55 -25.45 11.09 3.06
CA ALA A 55 -24.51 9.98 2.86
C ALA A 55 -24.47 9.50 1.41
N GLN A 56 -25.61 9.56 0.70
CA GLN A 56 -25.66 9.25 -0.73
C GLN A 56 -24.88 10.28 -1.57
N ARG A 57 -24.98 11.58 -1.24
CA ARG A 57 -24.24 12.65 -1.93
C ARG A 57 -22.74 12.55 -1.69
N GLU A 58 -22.33 12.28 -0.46
CA GLU A 58 -20.92 12.05 -0.13
C GLU A 58 -20.35 10.82 -0.84
N TRP A 59 -21.13 9.74 -0.93
CA TRP A 59 -20.74 8.58 -1.72
C TRP A 59 -20.61 8.92 -3.21
N ALA A 60 -21.56 9.66 -3.78
CA ALA A 60 -21.50 10.11 -5.16
C ALA A 60 -20.28 11.00 -5.43
N ARG A 61 -19.97 11.96 -4.54
CA ARG A 61 -18.76 12.79 -4.62
C ARG A 61 -17.49 11.95 -4.60
N ARG A 62 -17.36 11.01 -3.66
CA ARG A 62 -16.22 10.09 -3.59
C ARG A 62 -16.11 9.19 -4.82
N GLN A 63 -17.23 8.75 -5.39
CA GLN A 63 -17.22 7.99 -6.65
C GLN A 63 -16.84 8.87 -7.83
N THR A 64 -17.30 10.11 -7.91
CA THR A 64 -16.95 11.06 -8.97
C THR A 64 -15.47 11.45 -8.89
N GLU A 65 -14.94 11.77 -7.71
CA GLU A 65 -13.50 11.99 -7.51
C GLU A 65 -12.68 10.77 -7.91
N LYS A 66 -13.18 9.57 -7.61
CA LYS A 66 -12.55 8.31 -8.02
C LYS A 66 -12.71 7.97 -9.51
N VAL A 67 -13.72 8.52 -10.20
CA VAL A 67 -14.04 8.23 -11.61
C VAL A 67 -13.44 9.27 -12.57
N VAL A 68 -13.10 10.48 -12.10
CA VAL A 68 -12.44 11.52 -12.92
C VAL A 68 -10.98 11.16 -13.28
N GLU A 69 -10.41 10.08 -12.73
CA GLU A 69 -9.12 9.49 -13.16
C GLU A 69 -9.25 8.54 -14.38
N ILE A 70 -10.21 8.74 -15.28
CA ILE A 70 -10.25 8.03 -16.58
C ILE A 70 -10.48 9.06 -17.69
N VAL A 71 -9.41 9.76 -18.08
CA VAL A 71 -9.35 10.50 -19.35
C VAL A 71 -8.86 9.53 -20.44
N PRO A 72 -9.58 9.38 -21.58
CA PRO A 72 -9.14 8.54 -22.67
C PRO A 72 -8.05 9.20 -23.52
N ALA A 73 -7.23 8.34 -24.11
CA ALA A 73 -6.01 8.59 -24.86
C ALA A 73 -6.11 9.58 -26.03
N ALA A 74 -5.04 10.37 -26.22
CA ALA A 74 -4.60 10.80 -27.55
C ALA A 74 -3.06 10.92 -27.61
N VAL A 75 -2.45 9.86 -28.16
CA VAL A 75 -1.29 9.84 -29.07
C VAL A 75 -0.01 10.60 -28.65
N ALA A 76 0.94 9.91 -28.00
CA ALA A 76 2.39 10.10 -28.19
C ALA A 76 3.23 8.96 -27.56
N ALA A 77 3.99 8.24 -28.40
CA ALA A 77 5.16 7.40 -28.11
C ALA A 77 5.12 6.39 -26.92
N PRO A 78 5.09 5.06 -27.19
CA PRO A 78 4.81 4.02 -26.18
C PRO A 78 5.99 3.62 -25.26
N GLY A 79 7.15 4.28 -25.34
CA GLY A 79 8.37 3.79 -24.68
C GLY A 79 8.81 4.51 -23.39
N GLN A 80 8.53 5.80 -23.26
CA GLN A 80 9.21 6.64 -22.23
C GLN A 80 8.25 7.30 -21.21
N LEU A 81 6.97 7.47 -21.54
CA LEU A 81 5.99 8.11 -20.64
C LEU A 81 5.23 7.12 -19.76
N ALA A 82 5.22 5.82 -20.11
CA ALA A 82 4.46 4.81 -19.38
C ALA A 82 5.04 4.48 -17.98
N LEU A 83 6.31 4.82 -17.72
CA LEU A 83 6.85 4.73 -16.36
C LEU A 83 6.47 5.95 -15.52
N ALA A 84 6.25 7.13 -16.09
CA ALA A 84 6.16 8.36 -15.31
C ALA A 84 4.84 8.56 -14.53
N LEU A 85 3.74 7.86 -14.89
CA LEU A 85 2.38 8.25 -14.47
C LEU A 85 1.64 7.23 -13.58
N THR A 86 2.30 6.22 -13.05
CA THR A 86 1.71 5.22 -12.11
C THR A 86 2.38 5.24 -10.75
N ALA A 87 2.63 6.42 -10.20
CA ALA A 87 2.92 6.57 -8.78
C ALA A 87 1.89 7.54 -8.17
N PRO A 88 1.13 7.16 -7.12
CA PRO A 88 0.57 8.18 -6.25
C PRO A 88 1.74 9.06 -5.80
N ALA A 89 1.54 10.38 -5.81
CA ALA A 89 2.54 11.37 -5.38
C ALA A 89 2.85 11.19 -3.88
N GLY A 90 3.60 10.13 -3.56
CA GLY A 90 4.51 10.10 -2.43
C GLY A 90 5.71 11.00 -2.73
N PRO A 91 6.61 11.22 -1.75
CA PRO A 91 7.80 12.04 -1.95
C PRO A 91 8.50 11.59 -3.24
N ASN A 92 8.68 12.52 -4.18
CA ASN A 92 9.34 12.25 -5.45
C ASN A 92 10.68 11.59 -5.16
N LEU A 93 10.76 10.28 -5.42
CA LEU A 93 11.97 9.50 -5.22
C LEU A 93 13.07 10.09 -6.11
N ALA A 94 14.28 10.16 -5.59
CA ALA A 94 15.43 10.44 -6.43
C ALA A 94 15.49 9.38 -7.56
N PRO A 95 15.98 9.73 -8.76
CA PRO A 95 16.02 8.80 -9.89
C PRO A 95 16.75 7.48 -9.56
N ALA A 96 17.82 7.56 -8.76
CA ALA A 96 18.55 6.38 -8.28
C ALA A 96 17.70 5.48 -7.35
N ASP A 97 16.95 6.08 -6.42
CA ASP A 97 16.07 5.35 -5.50
C ASP A 97 14.91 4.69 -6.24
N ARG A 98 14.41 5.36 -7.28
CA ARG A 98 13.37 4.84 -8.15
C ARG A 98 13.84 3.61 -8.91
N GLU A 99 15.02 3.64 -9.51
CA GLU A 99 15.60 2.47 -10.18
C GLU A 99 15.80 1.30 -9.22
N GLU A 100 16.21 1.57 -7.98
CA GLU A 100 16.34 0.53 -6.96
C GLU A 100 14.98 -0.06 -6.56
N ALA A 101 13.97 0.79 -6.35
CA ALA A 101 12.61 0.35 -6.05
C ALA A 101 12.05 -0.51 -7.18
N GLU A 102 12.22 -0.10 -8.44
CA GLU A 102 11.79 -0.85 -9.62
C GLU A 102 12.53 -2.19 -9.73
N ARG A 103 13.85 -2.22 -9.48
CA ARG A 103 14.63 -3.47 -9.43
C ARG A 103 14.08 -4.44 -8.38
N ARG A 104 13.80 -3.95 -7.16
CA ARG A 104 13.22 -4.76 -6.07
C ARG A 104 11.78 -5.20 -6.42
N PHE A 105 11.01 -4.33 -7.07
CA PHE A 105 9.65 -4.63 -7.51
C PHE A 105 9.62 -5.78 -8.50
N ARG A 106 10.49 -5.79 -9.52
CA ARG A 106 10.58 -6.88 -10.50
C ARG A 106 10.79 -8.25 -9.85
N VAL A 107 11.53 -8.31 -8.74
CA VAL A 107 11.74 -9.57 -8.00
C VAL A 107 10.47 -10.04 -7.31
N ILE A 108 9.68 -9.12 -6.73
CA ILE A 108 8.46 -9.47 -5.99
C ILE A 108 7.21 -9.50 -6.88
N GLU A 109 7.29 -9.05 -8.12
CA GLU A 109 6.15 -8.96 -9.05
C GLU A 109 5.37 -10.29 -9.16
N PRO A 110 6.02 -11.47 -9.26
CA PRO A 110 5.30 -12.75 -9.28
C PRO A 110 4.49 -13.03 -8.02
N LEU A 111 4.88 -12.43 -6.88
CA LEU A 111 4.17 -12.57 -5.60
C LEU A 111 3.03 -11.56 -5.45
N VAL A 112 3.14 -10.39 -6.10
CA VAL A 112 2.12 -9.32 -6.05
C VAL A 112 1.00 -9.61 -7.04
N ALA A 113 1.34 -10.07 -8.25
CA ALA A 113 0.39 -10.37 -9.32
C ALA A 113 0.46 -11.87 -9.70
N PRO A 114 -0.12 -12.77 -8.86
CA PRO A 114 -0.07 -14.21 -9.10
C PRO A 114 -0.77 -14.62 -10.40
N GLU A 115 -1.84 -13.91 -10.78
CA GLU A 115 -2.59 -14.17 -12.02
C GLU A 115 -1.73 -13.98 -13.28
N ARG A 116 -0.87 -12.95 -13.28
CA ARG A 116 0.07 -12.70 -14.38
C ARG A 116 1.19 -13.75 -14.46
N HIS A 117 1.51 -14.37 -13.33
CA HIS A 117 2.62 -15.30 -13.18
C HIS A 117 2.15 -16.72 -12.82
N ARG A 118 0.97 -17.10 -13.33
CA ARG A 118 0.33 -18.38 -12.99
C ARG A 118 1.23 -19.59 -13.24
N ALA A 119 2.00 -19.58 -14.32
CA ALA A 119 2.94 -20.65 -14.65
C ALA A 119 4.02 -20.86 -13.57
N LEU A 120 4.59 -19.79 -13.02
CA LEU A 120 5.58 -19.86 -11.93
C LEU A 120 4.95 -20.37 -10.64
N TRP A 121 3.71 -19.95 -10.35
CA TRP A 121 2.96 -20.45 -9.21
C TRP A 121 2.67 -21.95 -9.31
N LEU A 122 2.29 -22.44 -10.49
CA LEU A 122 2.04 -23.87 -10.73
C LEU A 122 3.31 -24.71 -10.58
N GLN A 123 4.46 -24.24 -11.09
CA GLN A 123 5.76 -24.91 -10.90
C GLN A 123 6.12 -25.07 -9.42
N CYS A 124 5.72 -24.11 -8.59
CA CYS A 124 5.93 -24.12 -7.15
C CYS A 124 4.81 -24.83 -6.35
N GLY A 125 3.90 -25.53 -7.03
CA GLY A 125 2.77 -26.22 -6.40
C GLY A 125 1.79 -25.27 -5.71
N GLU A 126 1.65 -24.04 -6.22
CA GLU A 126 0.85 -22.94 -5.67
C GLU A 126 1.24 -22.50 -4.25
N ARG A 127 2.42 -22.91 -3.77
CA ARG A 127 2.91 -22.57 -2.44
C ARG A 127 3.76 -21.31 -2.51
N LYS A 128 3.29 -20.25 -1.85
CA LYS A 128 4.02 -18.98 -1.72
C LYS A 128 5.46 -19.14 -1.20
N GLY A 129 5.67 -20.02 -0.22
CA GLY A 129 7.00 -20.27 0.34
C GLY A 129 7.99 -20.88 -0.67
N ALA A 130 7.53 -21.79 -1.52
CA ALA A 130 8.35 -22.40 -2.57
C ALA A 130 8.70 -21.38 -3.65
N LEU A 131 7.75 -20.52 -4.04
CA LEU A 131 8.00 -19.43 -4.99
C LEU A 131 9.03 -18.43 -4.44
N ILE A 132 8.95 -18.07 -3.15
CA ILE A 132 9.96 -17.20 -2.52
C ILE A 132 11.34 -17.84 -2.51
N ALA A 133 11.44 -19.15 -2.24
CA ALA A 133 12.72 -19.86 -2.28
C ALA A 133 13.32 -19.90 -3.69
N LEU A 134 12.48 -20.10 -4.71
CA LEU A 134 12.88 -20.06 -6.12
C LEU A 134 13.38 -18.68 -6.53
N LEU A 135 12.62 -17.62 -6.21
CA LEU A 135 13.01 -16.23 -6.49
C LEU A 135 14.30 -15.84 -5.76
N ALA A 136 14.47 -16.31 -4.51
CA ALA A 136 15.69 -16.12 -3.75
C ALA A 136 16.91 -16.74 -4.46
N GLY A 137 16.78 -17.96 -4.97
CA GLY A 137 17.81 -18.63 -5.76
C GLY A 137 18.13 -17.90 -7.06
N GLN A 138 17.10 -17.48 -7.81
CA GLN A 138 17.27 -16.79 -9.11
C GLN A 138 17.96 -15.44 -8.97
N HIS A 139 17.61 -14.66 -7.94
CA HIS A 139 18.14 -13.32 -7.74
C HIS A 139 19.31 -13.25 -6.76
N GLN A 140 19.84 -14.39 -6.31
CA GLN A 140 20.93 -14.47 -5.32
C GLN A 140 20.64 -13.68 -4.03
N THR A 141 19.37 -13.66 -3.60
CA THR A 141 18.95 -12.96 -2.39
C THR A 141 18.49 -13.93 -1.31
N LYS A 142 18.50 -13.49 -0.05
CA LYS A 142 17.97 -14.31 1.05
C LYS A 142 16.44 -14.32 0.98
N PRO A 143 15.76 -15.47 1.23
CA PRO A 143 14.30 -15.52 1.28
C PRO A 143 13.68 -14.47 2.22
N ARG A 144 14.33 -14.21 3.36
CA ARG A 144 13.92 -13.18 4.33
C ARG A 144 13.88 -11.78 3.74
N THR A 145 14.79 -11.46 2.82
CA THR A 145 14.84 -10.16 2.14
C THR A 145 13.61 -9.98 1.24
N ILE A 146 13.24 -11.00 0.47
CA ILE A 146 12.04 -10.99 -0.38
C ILE A 146 10.77 -10.82 0.48
N TYR A 147 10.68 -11.52 1.62
CA TYR A 147 9.59 -11.31 2.57
C TYR A 147 9.49 -9.87 3.07
N ASN A 148 10.63 -9.26 3.40
CA ASN A 148 10.68 -7.87 3.86
C ASN A 148 10.24 -6.90 2.76
N TRP A 149 10.68 -7.10 1.52
CA TRP A 149 10.24 -6.30 0.37
C TRP A 149 8.75 -6.44 0.12
N LEU A 150 8.20 -7.65 0.16
CA LEU A 150 6.75 -7.86 0.02
C LEU A 150 5.97 -7.19 1.16
N LYS A 151 6.48 -7.25 2.40
CA LYS A 151 5.88 -6.54 3.54
C LYS A 151 5.91 -5.03 3.34
N ALA A 152 7.03 -4.49 2.87
CA ALA A 152 7.20 -3.07 2.60
C ALA A 152 6.25 -2.60 1.48
N TRP A 153 6.17 -3.35 0.38
CA TRP A 153 5.23 -3.12 -0.70
C TRP A 153 3.77 -3.07 -0.22
N ASN A 154 3.35 -4.02 0.61
CA ASN A 154 1.99 -4.03 1.16
C ASN A 154 1.70 -2.82 2.08
N SER A 155 2.73 -2.18 2.63
CA SER A 155 2.58 -1.04 3.54
C SER A 155 2.57 0.32 2.84
N GLY A 156 3.22 0.45 1.67
CA GLY A 156 3.35 1.75 1.01
C GLY A 156 3.76 1.70 -0.46
N GLY A 157 3.59 0.57 -1.13
CA GLY A 157 3.85 0.43 -2.57
C GLY A 157 5.31 0.62 -2.97
N LEU A 158 5.53 1.20 -4.14
CA LEU A 158 6.85 1.42 -4.73
C LEU A 158 7.79 2.27 -3.85
N PRO A 159 7.38 3.41 -3.25
CA PRO A 159 8.29 4.19 -2.41
C PRO A 159 8.71 3.46 -1.13
N ALA A 160 7.90 2.54 -0.63
CA ALA A 160 8.27 1.72 0.53
C ALA A 160 9.35 0.67 0.22
N LEU A 161 9.58 0.34 -1.06
CA LEU A 161 10.64 -0.58 -1.47
C LEU A 161 12.03 0.06 -1.44
N VAL A 162 12.14 1.38 -1.39
CA VAL A 162 13.42 2.08 -1.21
C VAL A 162 13.91 1.82 0.21
N SER A 163 15.21 1.59 0.38
CA SER A 163 15.74 1.54 1.75
C SER A 163 15.51 2.89 2.40
N LYS A 164 14.74 2.92 3.48
CA LYS A 164 14.68 4.11 4.33
C LYS A 164 16.10 4.46 4.72
N ASP A 165 16.59 5.60 4.25
CA ASP A 165 17.88 6.11 4.69
C ASP A 165 17.81 6.20 6.22
N ARG A 166 18.77 5.51 6.86
CA ARG A 166 18.81 5.52 8.31
C ARG A 166 19.15 6.94 8.73
N ALA A 167 18.48 7.45 9.76
CA ALA A 167 18.67 8.83 10.22
C ALA A 167 20.12 9.11 10.68
N ASP A 168 20.90 8.06 10.96
CA ASP A 168 22.32 8.10 11.30
C ASP A 168 23.26 8.01 10.07
N LYS A 169 22.73 7.80 8.86
CA LYS A 169 23.55 7.71 7.64
C LYS A 169 24.15 9.09 7.34
N GLY A 170 25.49 9.17 7.38
CA GLY A 170 26.22 10.43 7.17
C GLY A 170 26.41 11.27 8.44
N ARG A 171 25.80 10.90 9.58
CA ARG A 171 26.27 11.41 10.86
C ARG A 171 27.51 10.61 11.25
N PRO A 172 28.72 11.19 11.21
CA PRO A 172 29.84 10.54 11.87
C PRO A 172 29.41 10.33 13.32
N ARG A 173 29.81 9.20 13.93
CA ARG A 173 29.79 9.05 15.39
C ARG A 173 30.87 9.96 16.01
N ALA A 174 31.04 11.16 15.47
CA ALA A 174 31.96 12.16 15.95
C ALA A 174 31.48 12.55 17.34
N PHE A 175 32.38 12.33 18.29
CA PHE A 175 32.44 12.85 19.65
C PHE A 175 31.10 13.23 20.28
N ASN A 176 30.73 12.50 21.35
CA ASN A 176 29.71 12.96 22.29
C ASN A 176 29.94 14.45 22.62
N ASP A 177 28.88 15.23 22.86
CA ASP A 177 28.98 16.68 23.11
C ASP A 177 30.05 16.99 24.18
N ALA A 178 30.17 16.14 25.21
CA ALA A 178 31.20 16.23 26.23
C ALA A 178 32.66 16.14 25.71
N ALA A 179 32.89 15.36 24.65
CA ALA A 179 34.20 15.24 24.03
C ALA A 179 34.48 16.40 23.05
N LEU A 180 33.45 16.99 22.44
CA LEU A 180 33.60 18.27 21.72
C LEU A 180 33.92 19.42 22.68
N ASP A 181 33.21 19.49 23.82
CA ASP A 181 33.45 20.48 24.87
C ASP A 181 34.86 20.34 25.46
N PHE A 182 35.34 19.12 25.69
CA PHE A 182 36.71 18.87 26.15
C PHE A 182 37.75 19.37 25.15
N ILE A 183 37.56 19.08 23.85
CA ILE A 183 38.49 19.54 22.80
C ILE A 183 38.46 21.06 22.69
N LEU A 184 37.28 21.69 22.78
CA LEU A 184 37.14 23.14 22.75
C LEU A 184 37.79 23.81 23.96
N ALA A 185 37.61 23.27 25.16
CA ALA A 185 38.24 23.75 26.39
C ALA A 185 39.77 23.56 26.38
N ALA A 186 40.27 22.51 25.74
CA ALA A 186 41.71 22.27 25.61
C ALA A 186 42.36 23.14 24.50
N ALA A 187 41.60 23.59 23.51
CA ALA A 187 42.12 24.34 22.36
C ALA A 187 42.08 25.87 22.54
N LEU A 188 41.30 26.40 23.48
CA LEU A 188 41.21 27.83 23.78
C LEU A 188 41.93 28.13 25.11
N PRO A 189 43.03 28.90 25.13
CA PRO A 189 43.61 29.37 26.38
C PRO A 189 42.66 30.37 27.07
N PRO A 190 42.72 30.49 28.41
CA PRO A 190 41.87 31.39 29.19
C PRO A 190 42.08 32.88 28.87
#